data_AF-A0A6A3PHJ2-F1
#
_entry.id   AF-A0A6A3PHJ2-F1
#
_cell.length_a   1.000
_cell.length_b   1.000
_cell.length_c   1.000
_cell.angle_alpha   90.00
_cell.angle_beta   90.00
_cell.angle_gamma   90.00
#
_symmetry.space_group_name_H-M   'P 1'
#
loop_
_entity.id
_entity.type
_entity.pdbx_description
1 polymer ?
#
loop_
_entity_poly.entity_id
_entity_poly.type
_entity_poly.pdbx_seq_one_letter_code
_entity_poly.pdbx_strand_id
1 'polypeptide(L)'
;MRDWIRGGKSFDDVLALLKIDDGVDKILANPTSGTLGVYINQFNKINPGKETNTIVRLTVQFGNEALAKMLEAAKKVPSTEKLAKELQVAQFDQWLAEGAKPATIWKMLNMEKATWMKNPDADVFYGYVAFYKSHKSIVTPTTP
;
A
#
# COMPACT_ATOMS: atom_id res chain seq x y z
N MET A 1 -7.11 8.61 -19.48
CA MET A 1 -6.00 8.67 -18.48
C MET A 1 -5.21 9.96 -18.58
N ARG A 2 -4.56 10.26 -19.72
CA ARG A 2 -3.83 11.53 -19.91
C ARG A 2 -4.70 12.78 -19.70
N ASP A 3 -6.00 12.69 -19.99
CA ASP A 3 -6.92 13.84 -19.87
C ASP A 3 -7.31 14.17 -18.42
N TRP A 4 -7.22 13.22 -17.47
CA TRP A 4 -7.46 13.53 -16.05
C TRP A 4 -6.29 14.28 -15.44
N ILE A 5 -5.06 13.89 -15.76
CA ILE A 5 -3.84 14.58 -15.31
C ILE A 5 -3.77 15.97 -15.95
N ARG A 6 -4.02 16.09 -17.27
CA ARG A 6 -4.09 17.40 -17.95
C ARG A 6 -5.26 18.26 -17.46
N GLY A 7 -6.38 17.62 -17.10
CA GLY A 7 -7.55 18.27 -16.53
C GLY A 7 -7.41 18.64 -15.06
N GLY A 8 -6.24 18.41 -14.44
CA GLY A 8 -5.94 18.81 -13.07
C GLY A 8 -6.70 18.03 -12.00
N LYS A 9 -7.26 16.86 -12.30
CA LYS A 9 -7.99 16.05 -11.31
C LYS A 9 -7.03 15.56 -10.23
N SER A 10 -7.44 15.72 -8.97
CA SER A 10 -6.71 15.19 -7.82
C SER A 10 -6.91 13.68 -7.67
N PHE A 11 -6.11 13.05 -6.82
CA PHE A 11 -6.30 11.65 -6.47
C PHE A 11 -7.69 11.39 -5.86
N ASP A 12 -8.21 12.32 -5.05
CA ASP A 12 -9.55 12.18 -4.45
C ASP A 12 -10.65 12.30 -5.51
N ASP A 13 -10.49 13.17 -6.50
CA ASP A 13 -11.45 13.27 -7.61
C ASP A 13 -11.51 11.97 -8.41
N VAL A 14 -10.35 11.34 -8.64
CA VAL A 14 -10.27 10.05 -9.33
C VAL A 14 -10.89 8.96 -8.46
N LEU A 15 -10.60 8.90 -7.16
CA LEU A 15 -11.23 7.93 -6.24
C LEU A 15 -12.76 8.10 -6.21
N ALA A 16 -13.28 9.33 -6.09
CA ALA A 16 -14.71 9.62 -6.07
C ALA A 16 -15.40 9.19 -7.38
N LEU A 17 -14.75 9.42 -8.53
CA LEU A 17 -15.24 8.96 -9.83
C LEU A 17 -15.31 7.43 -9.94
N LEU A 18 -14.45 6.72 -9.21
CA LEU A 18 -14.38 5.26 -9.23
C LEU A 18 -15.42 4.57 -8.33
N LYS A 19 -16.26 5.32 -7.59
CA LYS A 19 -17.38 4.82 -6.76
C LYS A 19 -17.01 3.60 -5.89
N ILE A 20 -16.22 3.89 -4.87
CA ILE A 20 -15.45 2.89 -4.12
C ILE A 20 -16.18 2.48 -2.85
N ASP A 21 -17.15 1.59 -2.99
CA ASP A 21 -17.85 1.01 -1.83
C ASP A 21 -17.41 -0.44 -1.52
N ASP A 22 -16.46 -0.98 -2.29
CA ASP A 22 -16.40 -2.43 -2.52
C ASP A 22 -15.02 -3.10 -2.30
N GLY A 23 -13.99 -2.32 -1.97
CA GLY A 23 -12.65 -2.79 -1.55
C GLY A 23 -11.50 -2.69 -2.57
N VAL A 24 -10.24 -2.62 -2.10
CA VAL A 24 -9.01 -2.41 -2.88
C VAL A 24 -8.75 -3.48 -3.95
N ASP A 25 -9.08 -4.74 -3.72
CA ASP A 25 -8.94 -5.80 -4.71
C ASP A 25 -9.87 -5.59 -5.91
N LYS A 26 -11.14 -5.21 -5.68
CA LYS A 26 -12.07 -4.80 -6.75
C LYS A 26 -11.64 -3.49 -7.41
N ILE A 27 -11.06 -2.56 -6.65
CA ILE A 27 -10.42 -1.35 -7.20
C ILE A 27 -9.20 -1.72 -8.04
N LEU A 28 -8.47 -2.79 -7.79
CA LEU A 28 -7.34 -3.09 -8.68
C LEU A 28 -7.81 -3.91 -9.89
N ALA A 29 -8.85 -4.73 -9.73
CA ALA A 29 -9.35 -5.66 -10.75
C ALA A 29 -10.36 -5.06 -11.76
N ASN A 30 -11.00 -3.92 -11.48
CA ASN A 30 -11.99 -3.31 -12.38
C ASN A 30 -11.30 -2.57 -13.56
N PRO A 31 -11.80 -2.67 -14.82
CA PRO A 31 -11.25 -1.95 -15.97
C PRO A 31 -11.18 -0.42 -15.79
N THR A 32 -12.12 0.17 -15.07
CA THR A 32 -12.07 1.61 -14.72
C THR A 32 -10.94 1.92 -13.74
N SER A 33 -10.41 0.93 -13.03
CA SER A 33 -9.48 1.10 -11.94
C SER A 33 -8.07 0.52 -12.24
N GLY A 34 -7.92 -0.27 -13.30
CA GLY A 34 -6.67 -0.32 -14.05
C GLY A 34 -6.19 1.09 -14.46
N THR A 35 -7.14 2.02 -14.67
CA THR A 35 -6.90 3.46 -14.80
C THR A 35 -6.31 4.10 -13.55
N LEU A 36 -6.68 3.67 -12.34
CA LEU A 36 -6.10 4.18 -11.08
C LEU A 36 -4.62 3.81 -10.99
N GLY A 37 -4.29 2.57 -11.33
CA GLY A 37 -2.90 2.11 -11.38
C GLY A 37 -2.04 2.85 -12.38
N VAL A 38 -2.55 3.06 -13.59
CA VAL A 38 -1.88 3.86 -14.61
C VAL A 38 -1.81 5.34 -14.20
N TYR A 39 -2.85 5.87 -13.54
CA TYR A 39 -2.88 7.23 -13.03
C TYR A 39 -1.81 7.45 -11.97
N ILE A 40 -1.70 6.58 -10.95
CA ILE A 40 -0.68 6.67 -9.90
C ILE A 40 0.72 6.62 -10.54
N ASN A 41 0.96 5.67 -11.45
CA ASN A 41 2.25 5.53 -12.13
C ASN A 41 2.61 6.79 -12.96
N GLN A 42 1.66 7.33 -13.72
CA GLN A 42 1.90 8.57 -14.49
C GLN A 42 2.04 9.79 -13.59
N PHE A 43 1.21 9.91 -12.56
CA PHE A 43 1.25 11.04 -11.62
C PHE A 43 2.59 11.09 -10.87
N ASN A 44 3.07 9.94 -10.39
CA ASN A 44 4.37 9.85 -9.70
C ASN A 44 5.55 10.13 -10.65
N LYS A 45 5.48 9.66 -11.91
CA LYS A 45 6.49 9.99 -12.94
C LYS A 45 6.56 11.47 -13.27
N ILE A 46 5.42 12.15 -13.28
CA ILE A 46 5.33 13.57 -13.64
C ILE A 46 5.58 14.48 -12.43
N ASN A 47 5.37 13.97 -11.21
CA ASN A 47 5.59 14.70 -9.96
C ASN A 47 6.56 13.96 -9.02
N PRO A 48 7.85 13.81 -9.38
CA PRO A 48 8.85 13.22 -8.49
C PRO A 48 8.95 14.02 -7.19
N GLY A 49 8.92 13.33 -6.03
CA GLY A 49 8.90 13.95 -4.70
C GLY A 49 7.53 14.49 -4.24
N LYS A 50 6.52 14.43 -5.11
CA LYS A 50 5.10 14.50 -4.73
C LYS A 50 4.44 13.20 -5.14
N GLU A 51 5.12 12.05 -4.98
CA GLU A 51 4.45 10.77 -5.11
C GLU A 51 3.15 10.90 -4.33
N THR A 52 2.03 10.62 -4.98
CA THR A 52 0.76 10.74 -4.29
C THR A 52 0.92 9.93 -3.02
N ASN A 53 0.58 10.51 -1.86
CA ASN A 53 0.53 9.78 -0.61
C ASN A 53 -0.71 8.86 -0.63
N THR A 54 -0.75 8.06 -1.69
CA THR A 54 -1.76 7.11 -2.12
C THR A 54 -1.98 6.18 -0.97
N ILE A 55 -0.89 5.77 -0.33
CA ILE A 55 -0.95 4.89 0.80
C ILE A 55 -1.54 5.56 2.05
N VAL A 56 -1.21 6.81 2.38
CA VAL A 56 -1.91 7.53 3.46
C VAL A 56 -3.38 7.71 3.15
N ARG A 57 -3.75 8.09 1.92
CA ARG A 57 -5.15 8.31 1.55
C ARG A 57 -5.96 7.01 1.57
N LEU A 58 -5.42 5.93 1.00
CA LEU A 58 -6.00 4.59 1.11
C LEU A 58 -6.07 4.15 2.58
N THR A 59 -5.08 4.49 3.41
CA THR A 59 -5.08 4.17 4.84
C THR A 59 -6.16 4.93 5.59
N VAL A 60 -6.42 6.20 5.24
CA VAL A 60 -7.54 6.98 5.80
C VAL A 60 -8.88 6.37 5.40
N GLN A 61 -9.00 5.90 4.15
CA GLN A 61 -10.25 5.34 3.63
C GLN A 61 -10.56 3.93 4.15
N PHE A 62 -9.56 3.04 4.18
CA PHE A 62 -9.75 1.62 4.49
C PHE A 62 -9.27 1.24 5.89
N GLY A 63 -8.42 2.06 6.51
CA GLY A 63 -7.70 1.71 7.74
C GLY A 63 -6.44 0.89 7.46
N ASN A 64 -5.50 0.93 8.41
CA ASN A 64 -4.20 0.25 8.30
C ASN A 64 -4.34 -1.27 8.10
N GLU A 65 -5.18 -1.92 8.92
CA GLU A 65 -5.35 -3.37 8.90
C GLU A 65 -5.98 -3.83 7.59
N ALA A 66 -7.17 -3.30 7.26
CA ALA A 66 -7.89 -3.75 6.08
C ALA A 66 -7.08 -3.49 4.81
N LEU A 67 -6.48 -2.30 4.67
CA LEU A 67 -5.66 -1.99 3.50
C LEU A 67 -4.50 -2.97 3.32
N ALA A 68 -3.80 -3.32 4.40
CA ALA A 68 -2.68 -4.22 4.32
C ALA A 68 -3.09 -5.62 3.83
N LYS A 69 -4.22 -6.14 4.31
CA LYS A 69 -4.78 -7.44 3.90
C LYS A 69 -5.26 -7.42 2.45
N MET A 70 -5.90 -6.32 2.05
CA MET A 70 -6.40 -6.16 0.68
C MET A 70 -5.27 -6.07 -0.35
N LEU A 71 -4.18 -5.36 -0.03
CA LEU A 71 -3.00 -5.32 -0.88
C LEU A 71 -2.36 -6.72 -1.00
N GLU A 72 -2.32 -7.48 0.10
CA GLU A 72 -1.79 -8.85 0.06
C GLU A 72 -2.65 -9.79 -0.77
N ALA A 73 -3.98 -9.66 -0.69
CA ALA A 73 -4.89 -10.38 -1.56
C ALA A 73 -4.69 -9.99 -3.04
N ALA A 74 -4.55 -8.70 -3.33
CA ALA A 74 -4.34 -8.20 -4.69
C ALA A 74 -2.98 -8.59 -5.29
N LYS A 75 -1.98 -8.94 -4.46
CA LYS A 75 -0.73 -9.53 -4.96
C LYS A 75 -0.94 -10.90 -5.63
N LYS A 76 -2.04 -11.60 -5.31
CA LYS A 76 -2.34 -12.96 -5.81
C LYS A 76 -3.09 -12.94 -7.15
N VAL A 77 -3.55 -11.77 -7.60
CA VAL A 77 -4.27 -11.61 -8.86
C VAL A 77 -3.30 -11.05 -9.92
N PRO A 78 -3.06 -11.77 -11.04
CA PRO A 78 -2.01 -11.39 -12.01
C PRO A 78 -2.16 -9.98 -12.60
N SER A 79 -3.39 -9.51 -12.83
CA SER A 79 -3.64 -8.17 -13.37
C SER A 79 -3.31 -7.04 -12.39
N THR A 80 -3.24 -7.33 -11.10
CA THR A 80 -3.08 -6.33 -10.02
C THR A 80 -1.78 -6.47 -9.26
N GLU A 81 -1.08 -7.59 -9.43
CA GLU A 81 0.09 -7.99 -8.66
C GLU A 81 1.16 -6.89 -8.58
N LYS A 82 1.56 -6.34 -9.72
CA LYS A 82 2.64 -5.35 -9.77
C LYS A 82 2.34 -4.13 -8.92
N LEU A 83 1.14 -3.56 -9.10
CA LEU A 83 0.74 -2.36 -8.38
C LEU A 83 0.51 -2.64 -6.90
N ALA A 84 -0.08 -3.79 -6.57
CA ALA A 84 -0.27 -4.20 -5.18
C ALA A 84 1.08 -4.33 -4.45
N LYS A 85 2.11 -4.88 -5.10
CA LYS A 85 3.48 -4.92 -4.56
C LYS A 85 4.05 -3.53 -4.33
N GLU A 86 3.96 -2.64 -5.31
CA GLU A 86 4.46 -1.26 -5.21
C GLU A 86 3.76 -0.50 -4.06
N LEU A 87 2.44 -0.65 -3.91
CA LEU A 87 1.68 -0.04 -2.82
C LEU A 87 2.00 -0.65 -1.45
N GLN A 88 2.20 -1.97 -1.36
CA GLN A 88 2.57 -2.61 -0.09
C GLN A 88 3.97 -2.19 0.38
N VAL A 89 4.92 -1.98 -0.53
CA VAL A 89 6.23 -1.42 -0.19
C VAL A 89 6.07 0.00 0.35
N ALA A 90 5.29 0.86 -0.31
CA ALA A 90 5.00 2.19 0.19
C ALA A 90 4.31 2.19 1.57
N GLN A 91 3.47 1.17 1.85
CA GLN A 91 2.88 0.95 3.18
C GLN A 91 3.93 0.63 4.23
N PHE A 92 4.92 -0.19 3.90
CA PHE A 92 6.01 -0.53 4.81
C PHE A 92 6.92 0.66 5.09
N ASP A 93 7.23 1.46 4.06
CA ASP A 93 7.95 2.73 4.22
C ASP A 93 7.22 3.68 5.17
N GLN A 94 5.91 3.86 4.99
CA GLN A 94 5.10 4.69 5.87
C GLN A 94 5.14 4.18 7.32
N TRP A 95 4.90 2.89 7.54
CA TRP A 95 4.97 2.30 8.89
C TRP A 95 6.35 2.47 9.52
N LEU A 96 7.43 2.31 8.74
CA LEU A 96 8.79 2.52 9.24
C LEU A 96 9.03 3.99 9.61
N ALA A 97 8.60 4.93 8.78
CA ALA A 97 8.71 6.37 9.03
C ALA A 97 7.92 6.82 10.27
N GLU A 98 6.77 6.19 10.53
CA GLU A 98 5.97 6.36 11.75
C GLU A 98 6.58 5.67 12.98
N GLY A 99 7.72 4.98 12.82
CA GLY A 99 8.41 4.28 13.90
C GLY A 99 7.72 2.99 14.35
N ALA A 100 6.81 2.44 13.54
CA ALA A 100 6.16 1.18 13.84
C ALA A 100 7.22 0.08 13.99
N LYS A 101 7.13 -0.69 15.08
CA LYS A 101 7.99 -1.86 15.29
C LYS A 101 7.25 -3.10 14.79
N PRO A 102 7.94 -4.21 14.47
CA PRO A 102 7.28 -5.47 14.14
C PRO A 102 6.21 -5.89 15.17
N ALA A 103 6.47 -5.70 16.47
CA ALA A 103 5.49 -5.99 17.51
C ALA A 103 4.20 -5.13 17.41
N THR A 104 4.30 -3.90 16.91
CA THR A 104 3.16 -3.03 16.65
C THR A 104 2.34 -3.56 15.47
N ILE A 105 2.99 -3.90 14.36
CA ILE A 105 2.32 -4.45 13.17
C ILE A 105 1.67 -5.80 13.46
N TRP A 106 2.33 -6.65 14.25
CA TRP A 106 1.74 -7.92 14.73
C TRP A 106 0.39 -7.71 15.42
N LYS A 107 0.32 -6.72 16.33
CA LYS A 107 -0.92 -6.39 17.04
C LYS A 107 -1.97 -5.76 16.11
N MET A 108 -1.54 -4.85 15.24
CA MET A 108 -2.42 -4.17 14.28
C MET A 108 -3.09 -5.15 13.32
N LEU A 109 -2.39 -6.21 12.90
CA LEU A 109 -2.93 -7.27 12.05
C LEU A 109 -3.76 -8.33 12.81
N ASN A 110 -4.01 -8.12 14.11
CA ASN A 110 -4.71 -9.06 14.99
C ASN A 110 -4.14 -10.49 14.93
N MET A 111 -2.80 -10.61 14.91
CA MET A 111 -2.12 -11.88 14.73
C MET A 111 -2.11 -12.70 16.02
N GLU A 112 -2.53 -13.97 15.92
CA GLU A 112 -2.55 -14.91 17.04
C GLU A 112 -1.46 -15.98 16.92
N LYS A 113 -0.69 -16.19 18.00
CA LYS A 113 0.44 -17.15 18.01
C LYS A 113 0.04 -18.60 17.71
N ALA A 114 -1.20 -18.99 18.02
CA ALA A 114 -1.66 -20.37 17.83
C ALA A 114 -2.10 -20.67 16.37
N THR A 115 -2.47 -19.64 15.61
CA THR A 115 -3.15 -19.79 14.32
C THR A 115 -2.47 -19.03 13.17
N TRP A 116 -1.44 -18.22 13.45
CA TRP A 116 -0.82 -17.33 12.46
C TRP A 116 -0.28 -18.05 11.21
N MET A 117 0.21 -19.30 11.31
CA MET A 117 0.72 -20.04 10.14
C MET A 117 -0.36 -20.33 9.08
N LYS A 118 -1.64 -20.26 9.47
CA LYS A 118 -2.78 -20.43 8.57
C LYS A 118 -3.40 -19.08 8.19
N ASN A 119 -2.93 -17.97 8.76
CA ASN A 119 -3.48 -16.66 8.50
C ASN A 119 -2.93 -16.16 7.15
N PRO A 120 -3.78 -15.90 6.14
CA PRO A 120 -3.35 -15.35 4.85
C PRO A 120 -2.68 -13.97 4.97
N ASP A 121 -2.84 -13.29 6.10
CA ASP A 121 -2.24 -11.98 6.41
C ASP A 121 -0.82 -12.10 7.00
N ALA A 122 -0.35 -13.32 7.26
CA ALA A 122 1.01 -13.56 7.75
C ALA A 122 2.09 -13.05 6.80
N ASP A 123 1.81 -13.12 5.50
CA ASP A 123 2.73 -12.63 4.46
C ASP A 123 2.97 -11.11 4.56
N VAL A 124 1.96 -10.33 4.98
CA VAL A 124 2.11 -8.89 5.26
C VAL A 124 3.12 -8.69 6.38
N PHE A 125 2.95 -9.42 7.49
CA PHE A 125 3.84 -9.30 8.63
C PHE A 125 5.27 -9.71 8.28
N TYR A 126 5.46 -10.81 7.55
CA TYR A 126 6.78 -11.25 7.10
C TYR A 126 7.44 -10.27 6.14
N GLY A 127 6.68 -9.75 5.18
CA GLY A 127 7.12 -8.70 4.29
C GLY A 127 7.63 -7.48 5.07
N TYR A 128 6.85 -7.02 6.05
CA TYR A 128 7.26 -5.89 6.88
C TYR A 128 8.48 -6.18 7.75
N VAL A 129 8.58 -7.37 8.37
CA VAL A 129 9.76 -7.74 9.17
C VAL A 129 11.04 -7.76 8.33
N ALA A 130 10.98 -8.31 7.11
CA ALA A 130 12.10 -8.31 6.19
C ALA A 130 12.49 -6.87 5.79
N PHE A 131 11.49 -6.06 5.42
CA PHE A 131 11.66 -4.65 5.08
C PHE A 131 12.28 -3.83 6.22
N TYR A 132 11.76 -4.00 7.44
CA TYR A 132 12.23 -3.33 8.65
C TYR A 132 13.70 -3.65 8.93
N LYS A 133 14.10 -4.92 8.81
CA LYS A 133 15.49 -5.34 9.03
C LYS A 133 16.42 -4.75 7.98
N SER A 134 16.05 -4.76 6.70
CA SER A 134 16.92 -4.24 5.64
C SER A 134 17.10 -2.72 5.72
N HIS A 135 16.06 -1.96 6.06
CA HIS A 135 16.12 -0.50 6.06
C HIS A 135 16.61 0.09 7.38
N LYS A 136 16.38 -0.57 8.52
CA LYS A 136 16.90 -0.08 9.81
C LYS A 136 18.40 -0.33 9.99
N SER A 137 18.96 -1.34 9.30
CA SER A 137 20.41 -1.61 9.27
C SER A 137 21.21 -0.53 8.52
N ILE A 138 20.54 0.37 7.78
CA ILE A 138 21.15 1.49 7.06
C ILE A 138 21.22 2.75 7.97
N VAL A 139 20.43 2.80 9.05
CA VAL A 139 20.29 3.97 9.94
C VAL A 139 21.00 3.76 11.29
N THR A 140 21.96 2.84 11.39
CA THR A 140 22.91 2.86 12.52
C THR A 140 23.93 3.94 12.27
N PRO A 141 23.97 5.04 13.06
CA PRO A 141 25.09 5.96 13.00
C PRO A 141 26.31 5.20 13.51
N THR A 142 27.34 5.08 12.66
CA THR A 142 28.72 5.02 13.14
C THR A 142 28.90 6.14 14.15
N THR A 143 28.93 5.78 15.43
CA THR A 143 29.31 6.71 16.48
C THR A 143 30.83 6.60 16.62
N PRO A 144 31.56 7.73 16.60
CA PRO A 144 33.02 7.78 16.55
C PRO A 144 33.71 7.18 17.78
#